data_AF-M3IE63-F1
#
_entry.id   AF-M3IE63-F1
#
_cell.length_a   1.000
_cell.length_b   1.000
_cell.length_c   1.000
_cell.angle_alpha   90.00
_cell.angle_beta   90.00
_cell.angle_gamma   90.00
#
_symmetry.space_group_name_H-M   'P 1'
#
loop_
_entity.id
_entity.type
_entity.pdbx_description
1 polymer ?
#
loop_
_entity_poly.entity_id
_entity_poly.type
_entity_poly.pdbx_seq_one_letter_code
_entity_poly.pdbx_strand_id
1 'polypeptide(L)'
;MQNQLSRKSFITFSFSILDDSIAKIFEPGATSPSLRISALKETLKEGFFSGVSLMPLLPHISDTGENLEFMFQTFQEIGIRYIFPASLTLFGGNDPLDHKNLIFKAIENHFPHLLSKYQKFFPKISECPISIKTLFTTKLPSYVLNTVYKKEF
;
A
#
# COMPACT_ATOMS: atom_id res chain seq x y z
N MET A 1 -14.49 15.28 -26.23
CA MET A 1 -13.88 14.89 -24.93
C MET A 1 -12.78 15.85 -24.44
N GLN A 2 -12.62 17.06 -24.99
CA GLN A 2 -11.42 17.89 -24.72
C GLN A 2 -11.51 18.87 -23.53
N ASN A 3 -12.62 18.93 -22.77
CA ASN A 3 -12.82 19.91 -21.70
C ASN A 3 -13.28 19.32 -20.34
N GLN A 4 -12.98 18.06 -20.03
CA GLN A 4 -13.45 17.43 -18.77
C GLN A 4 -12.35 17.04 -17.77
N LEU A 5 -11.07 17.34 -18.04
CA LEU A 5 -9.98 17.02 -17.10
C LEU A 5 -9.65 18.26 -16.24
N SER A 6 -10.16 18.29 -15.01
CA SER A 6 -9.90 19.35 -14.03
C SER A 6 -8.48 19.32 -13.43
N ARG A 7 -7.73 18.24 -13.68
CA ARG A 7 -6.36 18.03 -13.17
C ARG A 7 -5.46 17.55 -14.30
N LYS A 8 -4.24 18.10 -14.36
CA LYS A 8 -3.27 17.81 -15.44
C LYS A 8 -2.42 16.56 -15.17
N SER A 9 -2.10 16.26 -13.91
CA SER A 9 -1.32 15.09 -13.51
C SER A 9 -1.70 14.60 -12.12
N PHE A 10 -1.51 13.31 -11.89
CA PHE A 10 -1.59 12.64 -10.59
C PHE A 10 -0.18 12.15 -10.24
N ILE A 11 0.33 12.51 -9.07
CA ILE A 11 1.63 12.03 -8.59
C ILE A 11 1.40 11.12 -7.39
N THR A 12 1.56 9.81 -7.60
CA THR A 12 1.27 8.80 -6.58
C THR A 12 2.55 8.23 -6.01
N PHE A 13 2.64 8.21 -4.68
CA PHE A 13 3.72 7.52 -3.96
C PHE A 13 3.19 6.21 -3.38
N SER A 14 3.81 5.09 -3.74
CA SER A 14 3.42 3.78 -3.22
C SER A 14 4.06 3.50 -1.87
N PHE A 15 3.34 2.85 -0.96
CA PHE A 15 3.80 2.41 0.35
C PHE A 15 3.20 1.04 0.67
N SER A 16 4.04 0.04 0.95
CA SER A 16 3.58 -1.22 1.55
C SER A 16 3.50 -1.11 3.07
N ILE A 17 4.40 -0.34 3.68
CA ILE A 17 4.46 0.01 5.11
C ILE A 17 5.26 1.32 5.27
N LEU A 18 5.12 2.01 6.41
CA LEU A 18 5.88 3.24 6.71
C LEU A 18 7.19 2.99 7.48
N ASP A 19 7.35 1.82 8.07
CA ASP A 19 8.59 1.44 8.77
C ASP A 19 9.68 1.09 7.74
N ASP A 20 10.75 1.89 7.71
CA ASP A 20 11.88 1.71 6.80
C ASP A 20 12.56 0.33 6.94
N SER A 21 12.63 -0.19 8.17
CA SER A 21 13.27 -1.48 8.46
C SER A 21 12.45 -2.64 7.89
N ILE A 22 11.12 -2.58 8.02
CA ILE A 22 10.23 -3.60 7.46
C ILE A 22 10.13 -3.44 5.94
N ALA A 23 10.05 -2.22 5.43
CA ALA A 23 10.01 -1.97 3.98
C ALA A 23 11.24 -2.55 3.27
N LYS A 24 12.43 -2.44 3.87
CA LYS A 24 13.67 -3.00 3.32
C LYS A 24 13.65 -4.52 3.18
N ILE A 25 12.83 -5.23 3.95
CA ILE A 25 12.68 -6.70 3.84
C ILE A 25 11.97 -7.07 2.53
N PHE A 26 10.93 -6.33 2.17
CA PHE A 26 10.06 -6.66 1.03
C PHE A 26 10.39 -5.88 -0.24
N GLU A 27 10.99 -4.70 -0.12
CA GLU A 27 11.36 -3.81 -1.23
C GLU A 27 12.81 -3.28 -1.08
N PRO A 28 13.85 -4.15 -0.94
CA PRO A 28 15.22 -3.73 -0.60
C PRO A 28 15.88 -2.76 -1.61
N GLY A 29 15.43 -2.77 -2.86
CA GLY A 29 15.92 -1.86 -3.90
C GLY A 29 15.15 -0.54 -4.01
N ALA A 30 14.04 -0.39 -3.27
CA ALA A 30 13.22 0.82 -3.31
C ALA A 30 13.75 1.89 -2.34
N THR A 31 13.50 3.16 -2.68
CA THR A 31 13.72 4.28 -1.77
C THR A 31 12.93 4.07 -0.48
N SER A 32 13.54 4.38 0.67
CA SER A 32 12.90 4.20 1.98
C SER A 32 11.56 4.95 2.07
N PRO A 33 10.55 4.41 2.77
CA PRO A 33 9.31 5.11 3.08
C PRO A 33 9.53 6.53 3.63
N SER A 34 10.48 6.73 4.54
CA SER A 34 10.80 8.05 5.10
C SER A 34 11.19 9.10 4.04
N LEU A 35 12.02 8.71 3.06
CA LEU A 35 12.42 9.57 1.95
C LEU A 35 11.27 9.77 0.96
N ARG A 36 10.44 8.75 0.72
CA ARG A 36 9.21 8.88 -0.09
C ARG A 36 8.22 9.86 0.54
N ILE A 37 8.04 9.82 1.87
CA ILE A 37 7.22 10.81 2.60
C ILE A 37 7.77 12.22 2.43
N SER A 38 9.10 12.39 2.52
CA SER A 38 9.74 13.69 2.34
C SER A 38 9.48 14.25 0.93
N ALA A 39 9.62 13.42 -0.10
CA ALA A 39 9.31 13.78 -1.47
C ALA A 39 7.82 14.08 -1.71
N LEU A 40 6.91 13.32 -1.07
CA LEU A 40 5.47 13.58 -1.09
C LEU A 40 5.13 14.95 -0.51
N LYS A 41 5.71 15.29 0.65
CA LYS A 41 5.51 16.61 1.29
C LYS A 41 5.95 17.76 0.38
N GLU A 42 7.13 17.65 -0.23
CA GLU A 42 7.60 18.69 -1.16
C GLU A 42 6.72 18.78 -2.42
N THR A 43 6.30 17.63 -2.95
CA THR A 43 5.38 17.57 -4.09
C THR A 43 4.05 18.29 -3.80
N LEU A 44 3.50 18.09 -2.60
CA LEU A 44 2.27 18.77 -2.17
C LEU A 44 2.48 20.28 -1.96
N LYS A 45 3.63 20.68 -1.43
CA LYS A 45 4.01 22.09 -1.23
C LYS A 45 4.11 22.86 -2.54
N GLU A 46 4.60 22.22 -3.60
CA GLU A 46 4.62 22.76 -4.96
C GLU A 46 3.23 22.80 -5.64
N GLY A 47 2.17 22.39 -4.92
CA GLY A 47 0.78 22.50 -5.39
C GLY A 47 0.33 21.36 -6.31
N PHE A 48 1.13 20.31 -6.48
CA PHE A 48 0.73 19.15 -7.29
C PHE A 48 -0.42 18.38 -6.65
N PHE A 49 -1.26 17.79 -7.51
CA PHE A 49 -2.31 16.88 -7.07
C PHE A 49 -1.70 15.49 -6.80
N SER A 50 -1.28 15.29 -5.55
CA SER A 50 -0.53 14.10 -5.14
C SER A 50 -1.23 13.30 -4.05
N GLY A 51 -0.98 12.00 -4.04
CA GLY A 51 -1.61 11.05 -3.14
C GLY A 51 -0.76 9.81 -2.96
N VAL A 52 -1.33 8.80 -2.32
CA VAL A 52 -0.61 7.57 -1.97
C VAL A 52 -1.30 6.33 -2.48
N SER A 53 -0.53 5.28 -2.68
CA SER A 53 -1.02 3.94 -2.99
C SER A 53 -0.54 3.00 -1.88
N LEU A 54 -1.47 2.30 -1.22
CA LEU A 54 -1.15 1.27 -0.23
C LEU A 54 -1.06 -0.08 -0.93
N MET A 55 -0.04 -0.25 -1.79
CA MET A 55 0.10 -1.40 -2.66
C MET A 55 1.56 -1.90 -2.67
N PRO A 56 1.81 -3.16 -2.24
CA PRO A 56 0.86 -4.08 -1.61
C PRO A 56 0.67 -3.82 -0.11
N LEU A 57 -0.56 -3.97 0.40
CA LEU A 57 -0.74 -4.29 1.82
C LEU A 57 -0.35 -5.76 2.09
N LEU A 58 0.52 -5.98 3.07
CA LEU A 58 1.08 -7.27 3.46
C LEU A 58 0.21 -7.92 4.55
N PRO A 59 -0.39 -9.11 4.30
CA PRO A 59 -1.26 -9.77 5.26
C PRO A 59 -0.62 -10.02 6.62
N HIS A 60 -1.29 -9.61 7.69
CA HIS A 60 -0.83 -9.65 9.08
C HIS A 60 0.43 -8.85 9.41
N ILE A 61 0.93 -8.04 8.47
CA ILE A 61 2.11 -7.18 8.69
C ILE A 61 1.68 -5.73 8.58
N SER A 62 1.29 -5.28 7.39
CA SER A 62 0.90 -3.89 7.17
C SER A 62 -0.60 -3.66 7.05
N ASP A 63 -1.40 -4.73 6.92
CA ASP A 63 -2.88 -4.67 6.94
C ASP A 63 -3.48 -4.78 8.36
N THR A 64 -2.66 -4.70 9.42
CA THR A 64 -3.14 -4.72 10.80
C THR A 64 -3.90 -3.44 11.11
N GLY A 65 -4.87 -3.51 12.03
CA GLY A 65 -5.68 -2.35 12.42
C GLY A 65 -4.82 -1.18 12.90
N GLU A 66 -3.80 -1.46 13.72
CA GLU A 66 -2.86 -0.46 14.24
C GLU A 66 -2.02 0.18 13.14
N ASN A 67 -1.45 -0.62 12.23
CA ASN A 67 -0.62 -0.09 11.16
C ASN A 67 -1.44 0.74 10.14
N LEU A 68 -2.67 0.30 9.83
CA LEU A 68 -3.57 1.05 8.97
C LEU A 68 -4.00 2.37 9.61
N GLU A 69 -4.32 2.37 10.89
CA GLU A 69 -4.64 3.58 11.66
C GLU A 69 -3.48 4.58 11.60
N PHE A 70 -2.26 4.11 11.87
CA PHE A 70 -1.05 4.93 11.82
C PHE A 70 -0.79 5.50 10.42
N MET A 71 -0.94 4.68 9.37
CA MET A 71 -0.79 5.13 7.99
C MET A 71 -1.82 6.22 7.64
N PHE A 72 -3.10 6.00 7.96
CA PHE A 72 -4.15 6.97 7.66
C PHE A 72 -3.96 8.29 8.40
N GLN A 73 -3.63 8.24 9.69
CA GLN A 73 -3.33 9.44 10.48
C GLN A 73 -2.14 10.20 9.87
N THR A 74 -1.05 9.51 9.58
CA THR A 74 0.15 10.11 8.96
C THR A 74 -0.19 10.80 7.63
N PHE A 75 -0.93 10.13 6.75
CA PHE A 75 -1.28 10.70 5.45
C PHE A 75 -2.32 11.82 5.53
N GLN A 76 -3.23 11.76 6.50
CA GLN A 76 -4.16 12.84 6.80
C GLN A 76 -3.40 14.10 7.25
N GLU A 77 -2.45 13.96 8.17
CA GLU A 77 -1.59 15.05 8.63
C GLU A 77 -0.75 15.67 7.51
N ILE A 78 -0.28 14.85 6.56
CA ILE A 78 0.46 15.31 5.37
C ILE A 78 -0.44 16.10 4.39
N GLY A 79 -1.76 15.87 4.40
CA GLY A 79 -2.70 16.56 3.51
C GLY A 79 -2.77 15.99 2.08
N ILE A 80 -2.63 14.67 1.94
CA ILE A 80 -2.73 13.98 0.65
C ILE A 80 -4.11 14.17 -0.03
N ARG A 81 -4.15 14.12 -1.36
CA ARG A 81 -5.36 14.40 -2.15
C ARG A 81 -6.19 13.18 -2.51
N TYR A 82 -5.56 12.00 -2.50
CA TYR A 82 -6.21 10.71 -2.74
C TYR A 82 -5.38 9.56 -2.14
N ILE A 83 -6.05 8.44 -1.91
CA ILE A 83 -5.43 7.20 -1.44
C ILE A 83 -5.98 6.03 -2.27
N PHE A 84 -5.08 5.17 -2.76
CA PHE A 84 -5.43 3.94 -3.49
C PHE A 84 -5.07 2.71 -2.65
N PRO A 85 -6.05 2.09 -2.00
CA PRO A 85 -5.80 0.87 -1.26
C PRO A 85 -5.80 -0.36 -2.17
N ALA A 86 -4.78 -1.24 -2.09
CA ALA A 86 -4.93 -2.60 -2.61
C ALA A 86 -4.11 -3.64 -1.83
N SER A 87 -4.71 -4.81 -1.65
CA SER A 87 -4.03 -5.95 -1.01
C SER A 87 -2.96 -6.55 -1.90
N LEU A 88 -1.98 -7.21 -1.28
CA LEU A 88 -1.04 -8.08 -1.96
C LEU A 88 -1.77 -9.16 -2.78
N THR A 89 -1.49 -9.19 -4.08
CA THR A 89 -1.80 -10.31 -4.97
C THR A 89 -0.47 -10.96 -5.36
N LEU A 90 -0.34 -12.27 -5.12
CA LEU A 90 0.86 -13.03 -5.49
C LEU A 90 0.61 -13.82 -6.77
N PHE A 91 1.22 -13.36 -7.87
CA PHE A 91 1.29 -14.07 -9.14
C PHE A 91 2.64 -14.80 -9.26
N GLY A 92 2.67 -15.91 -10.01
CA GLY A 92 3.85 -16.76 -10.18
C GLY A 92 4.05 -17.81 -9.09
N GLY A 93 5.28 -18.30 -8.96
CA GLY A 93 5.67 -19.38 -8.06
C GLY A 93 6.34 -20.56 -8.76
N ASN A 94 6.64 -20.43 -10.04
CA ASN A 94 7.35 -21.45 -10.81
C ASN A 94 8.85 -21.10 -10.97
N ASP A 95 9.20 -19.81 -10.87
CA ASP A 95 10.59 -19.33 -10.87
C ASP A 95 10.99 -18.88 -9.46
N PRO A 96 12.15 -19.29 -8.91
CA PRO A 96 12.64 -18.81 -7.61
C PRO A 96 12.74 -17.28 -7.48
N LEU A 97 12.88 -16.56 -8.58
CA LEU A 97 12.94 -15.10 -8.65
C LEU A 97 11.55 -14.44 -8.79
N ASP A 98 10.48 -15.24 -8.91
CA ASP A 98 9.12 -14.71 -8.92
C ASP A 98 8.81 -14.00 -7.60
N HIS A 99 8.04 -12.91 -7.70
CA HIS A 99 7.60 -12.12 -6.55
C HIS A 99 6.98 -12.98 -5.44
N LYS A 100 6.21 -14.03 -5.79
CA LYS A 100 5.68 -14.98 -4.81
C LYS A 100 6.79 -15.64 -3.98
N ASN A 101 7.80 -16.21 -4.63
CA ASN A 101 8.87 -16.92 -3.93
C ASN A 101 9.73 -15.97 -3.09
N LEU A 102 9.96 -14.74 -3.58
CA LEU A 102 10.63 -13.69 -2.82
C LEU A 102 9.86 -13.30 -1.54
N ILE A 103 8.54 -13.13 -1.63
CA ILE A 103 7.70 -12.84 -0.46
C ILE A 103 7.73 -14.02 0.51
N PHE A 104 7.54 -15.25 0.06
CA PHE A 104 7.57 -16.42 0.95
C PHE A 104 8.93 -16.58 1.65
N LYS A 105 10.05 -16.33 0.95
CA LYS A 105 11.40 -16.33 1.53
C LYS A 105 11.57 -15.23 2.57
N ALA A 106 11.06 -14.02 2.31
CA ALA A 106 11.06 -12.93 3.27
C ALA A 106 10.25 -13.28 4.53
N ILE A 107 9.07 -13.90 4.36
CA ILE A 107 8.24 -14.37 5.47
C ILE A 107 8.94 -15.47 6.27
N GLU A 108 9.53 -16.47 5.62
CA GLU A 108 10.26 -17.54 6.31
C GLU A 108 11.42 -16.99 7.16
N ASN A 109 12.19 -16.04 6.62
CA ASN A 109 13.37 -15.49 7.28
C ASN A 109 13.05 -14.48 8.40
N HIS A 110 12.02 -13.65 8.23
CA HIS A 110 11.77 -12.51 9.12
C HIS A 110 10.47 -12.62 9.92
N PHE A 111 9.49 -13.39 9.43
CA PHE A 111 8.18 -13.56 10.05
C PHE A 111 7.75 -15.04 10.08
N PRO A 112 8.59 -15.96 10.61
CA PRO A 112 8.34 -17.41 10.49
C PRO A 112 6.99 -17.84 11.10
N HIS A 113 6.52 -17.13 12.13
CA HIS A 113 5.21 -17.36 12.76
C HIS A 113 4.02 -17.07 11.83
N LEU A 114 4.22 -16.31 10.74
CA LEU A 114 3.20 -16.03 9.72
C LEU A 114 3.24 -17.03 8.55
N LEU A 115 4.27 -17.87 8.43
CA LEU A 115 4.46 -18.73 7.27
C LEU A 115 3.24 -19.63 6.99
N SER A 116 2.72 -20.30 8.02
CA SER A 116 1.53 -21.16 7.88
C SER A 116 0.29 -20.38 7.45
N LYS A 117 0.15 -19.12 7.89
CA LYS A 117 -0.95 -18.25 7.45
C LYS A 117 -0.78 -17.89 5.98
N TYR A 118 0.41 -17.42 5.57
CA TYR A 118 0.69 -17.07 4.17
C TYR A 118 0.50 -18.25 3.21
N GLN A 119 0.91 -19.46 3.59
CA GLN A 119 0.65 -20.69 2.82
C GLN A 119 -0.86 -20.94 2.61
N LYS A 120 -1.68 -20.65 3.63
CA LYS A 120 -3.15 -20.77 3.55
C LYS A 120 -3.81 -19.62 2.79
N PHE A 121 -3.24 -18.42 2.81
CA PHE A 121 -3.77 -17.24 2.09
C PHE A 121 -3.50 -17.28 0.60
N PHE A 122 -2.41 -17.91 0.16
CA PHE A 122 -2.03 -17.98 -1.26
C PHE A 122 -1.94 -19.42 -1.81
N PRO A 123 -3.02 -20.24 -1.68
CA PRO A 123 -3.13 -21.50 -2.39
C PRO A 123 -3.23 -21.15 -3.89
N LYS A 124 -2.60 -21.93 -4.76
CA LYS A 124 -2.39 -21.63 -6.19
C LYS A 124 -3.58 -20.84 -6.81
N ILE A 125 -3.26 -19.61 -7.28
CA ILE A 125 -4.10 -18.63 -8.00
C ILE A 125 -4.76 -17.54 -7.11
N SER A 126 -4.01 -16.44 -7.02
CA SER A 126 -4.40 -15.02 -6.98
C SER A 126 -5.87 -14.64 -6.72
N GLU A 127 -6.25 -14.50 -5.45
CA GLU A 127 -7.32 -13.56 -5.08
C GLU A 127 -6.98 -12.74 -3.84
N CYS A 128 -7.44 -11.49 -3.86
CA CYS A 128 -7.34 -10.52 -2.78
C CYS A 128 -8.28 -10.93 -1.63
N PRO A 129 -7.81 -11.02 -0.36
CA PRO A 129 -8.67 -11.32 0.77
C PRO A 129 -9.80 -10.30 0.94
N ILE A 130 -11.04 -10.80 1.07
CA ILE A 130 -12.29 -10.00 1.17
C ILE A 130 -12.28 -8.99 2.34
N SER A 131 -11.51 -9.25 3.42
CA SER A 131 -11.49 -8.44 4.65
C SER A 131 -11.03 -6.99 4.44
N ILE A 132 -10.16 -6.75 3.46
CA ILE A 132 -9.52 -5.45 3.26
C ILE A 132 -10.51 -4.43 2.66
N LYS A 133 -11.40 -4.87 1.76
CA LYS A 133 -12.44 -4.00 1.18
C LYS A 133 -13.36 -3.40 2.24
N THR A 134 -13.76 -4.19 3.24
CA THR A 134 -14.69 -3.75 4.30
C THR A 134 -14.07 -2.70 5.22
N LEU A 135 -12.79 -2.85 5.56
CA LEU A 135 -12.08 -1.91 6.44
C LEU A 135 -11.90 -0.54 5.75
N PHE A 136 -11.57 -0.55 4.46
CA PHE A 136 -11.44 0.68 3.68
C PHE A 136 -12.79 1.39 3.46
N THR A 137 -13.89 0.65 3.30
CA THR A 137 -15.21 1.27 3.09
C THR A 137 -15.74 1.93 4.37
N THR A 138 -15.39 1.43 5.54
CA THR A 138 -15.93 1.88 6.84
C THR A 138 -15.08 2.96 7.52
N LYS A 139 -13.74 2.88 7.44
CA LYS A 139 -12.83 3.81 8.12
C LYS A 139 -12.29 4.95 7.25
N LEU A 140 -12.15 4.82 5.93
CA LEU A 140 -11.70 5.96 5.10
C LEU A 140 -12.60 7.19 5.23
N PRO A 141 -13.94 7.09 5.21
CA PRO A 141 -14.79 8.27 5.16
C PRO A 141 -14.56 9.27 6.29
N SER A 142 -14.15 8.82 7.49
CA SER A 142 -13.81 9.71 8.60
C SER A 142 -12.46 10.41 8.45
N TYR A 143 -11.51 9.82 7.72
CA TYR A 143 -10.17 10.38 7.49
C TYR A 143 -10.06 11.23 6.22
N VAL A 144 -11.00 11.06 5.29
CA VAL A 144 -10.89 11.44 3.86
C VAL A 144 -11.94 12.49 3.47
N LEU A 145 -12.52 13.25 4.42
CA LEU A 145 -13.64 14.18 4.16
C LEU A 145 -13.37 15.26 3.08
N ASN A 146 -12.13 15.47 2.63
CA ASN A 146 -11.77 16.36 1.51
C ASN A 146 -10.99 15.67 0.36
N THR A 147 -10.87 14.34 0.39
CA THR A 147 -9.95 13.55 -0.43
C THR A 147 -10.79 12.62 -1.31
N VAL A 148 -10.59 12.64 -2.63
CA VAL A 148 -11.46 11.87 -3.54
C VAL A 148 -11.11 10.39 -3.44
N TYR A 149 -11.97 9.59 -2.82
CA TYR A 149 -11.95 8.13 -2.98
C TYR A 149 -12.37 7.81 -4.42
N LYS A 150 -11.41 7.52 -5.29
CA LYS A 150 -11.72 6.93 -6.59
C LYS A 150 -11.77 5.42 -6.43
N LYS A 151 -12.99 4.89 -6.42
CA LYS A 151 -13.26 3.49 -6.75
C LYS A 151 -12.59 3.23 -8.11
N GLU A 152 -11.76 2.19 -8.18
CA GLU A 152 -10.84 1.91 -9.29
C GLU A 152 -11.46 2.02 -10.69
N PHE A 153 -10.61 2.29 -11.68
CA PHE A 153 -10.92 2.18 -13.11
C PHE A 153 -11.14 0.72 -13.53
#